data_AF-A0A9D7QJR9-F1
#
_entry.id   AF-A0A9D7QJR9-F1
#
_cell.length_a   1.000
_cell.length_b   1.000
_cell.length_c   1.000
_cell.angle_alpha   90.00
_cell.angle_beta   90.00
_cell.angle_gamma   90.00
#
_symmetry.space_group_name_H-M   'P 1'
#
loop_
_entity.id
_entity.type
_entity.pdbx_description
1 polymer ?
#
loop_
_entity_poly.entity_id
_entity_poly.type
_entity_poly.pdbx_seq_one_letter_code
_entity_poly.pdbx_strand_id
1 'polypeptide(L)' 'MRTIGHRKERPITFSASATLLLEGARFNDEIHRLPTGRSTFIPKGVFRFKSHEAANQHQQACLIEGMAQIALKRS' A
#
# COMPACT_ATOMS: atom_id res chain seq x y z
N MET A 1 14.08 -11.94 -9.22
CA MET A 1 12.81 -11.49 -8.59
C MET A 1 12.26 -12.65 -7.76
N ARG A 2 12.14 -12.51 -6.44
CA ARG A 2 11.62 -13.58 -5.57
C ARG A 2 10.14 -13.30 -5.32
N THR A 3 9.25 -14.19 -5.77
CA THR A 3 7.82 -14.05 -5.50
C THR A 3 7.57 -14.33 -4.02
N ILE A 4 7.13 -13.31 -3.28
CA ILE A 4 6.75 -13.44 -1.87
C ILE A 4 5.22 -13.57 -1.82
N GLY A 5 4.74 -14.75 -1.43
CA GLY A 5 3.32 -15.06 -1.30
C GLY A 5 2.60 -15.39 -2.62
N HIS A 6 1.44 -16.02 -2.51
CA HIS A 6 0.55 -16.31 -3.63
C HIS A 6 -0.76 -15.55 -3.43
N ARG A 7 -0.97 -14.49 -4.22
CA ARG A 7 -2.27 -13.81 -4.24
C ARG A 7 -3.22 -14.61 -5.12
N LYS A 8 -4.36 -15.04 -4.57
CA LYS A 8 -5.46 -15.56 -5.37
C LYS A 8 -6.16 -14.37 -6.03
N GLU A 9 -5.91 -14.17 -7.32
CA GLU A 9 -6.63 -13.16 -8.08
C GLU A 9 -8.12 -13.52 -8.14
N ARG A 10 -8.98 -12.53 -7.93
CA ARG A 10 -10.43 -12.72 -8.02
C ARG A 10 -10.90 -12.37 -9.43
N PRO A 11 -11.82 -13.15 -10.01
CA PRO A 11 -12.37 -12.84 -11.31
C PRO A 11 -13.11 -11.50 -11.28
N ILE A 12 -12.91 -10.68 -12.31
CA ILE A 12 -13.65 -9.43 -12.50
C ILE A 12 -15.09 -9.81 -12.87
N THR A 13 -16.06 -9.32 -12.08
CA THR A 13 -17.47 -9.43 -12.41
C THR A 13 -17.92 -8.22 -13.23
N PHE A 14 -18.75 -8.45 -14.24
CA PHE A 14 -19.38 -7.39 -15.04
C PHE A 14 -20.76 -6.99 -14.53
N SER A 15 -21.25 -7.67 -13.49
CA SER A 15 -22.53 -7.37 -12.84
C SER A 15 -22.30 -6.89 -11.41
N ALA A 16 -23.03 -5.87 -11.00
CA ALA A 16 -22.99 -5.35 -9.65
C ALA A 16 -23.49 -6.40 -8.64
N SER A 17 -22.80 -6.54 -7.52
CA SER A 17 -23.13 -7.50 -6.46
C SER A 17 -22.88 -6.90 -5.08
N ALA A 18 -23.91 -6.89 -4.24
CA ALA A 18 -23.81 -6.41 -2.86
C ALA A 18 -22.83 -7.25 -2.03
N THR A 19 -22.81 -8.56 -2.25
CA THR A 19 -21.90 -9.48 -1.56
C THR A 19 -20.43 -9.16 -1.87
N LEU A 20 -20.11 -8.91 -3.15
CA LEU A 20 -18.76 -8.55 -3.57
C LEU A 20 -18.36 -7.16 -3.07
N LEU A 21 -19.30 -6.22 -3.03
CA LEU A 21 -19.07 -4.89 -2.45
C LEU A 21 -18.71 -4.99 -0.96
N LEU A 22 -19.51 -5.73 -0.18
CA LEU A 22 -19.27 -5.93 1.26
C LEU A 22 -17.92 -6.59 1.52
N GLU A 23 -17.56 -7.58 0.70
CA GLU A 23 -16.28 -8.26 0.82
C GLU A 23 -15.10 -7.34 0.50
N GLY A 24 -15.22 -6.52 -0.56
CA GLY A 24 -14.23 -5.50 -0.91
C GLY A 24 -14.08 -4.44 0.18
N ALA A 25 -15.19 -3.99 0.78
CA ALA A 25 -15.17 -3.03 1.88
C ALA A 25 -14.44 -3.58 3.12
N ARG A 26 -14.74 -4.82 3.53
CA ARG A 26 -14.07 -5.48 4.66
C ARG A 26 -12.58 -5.64 4.42
N PHE A 27 -12.18 -6.07 3.22
CA PHE A 27 -10.77 -6.16 2.85
C PHE A 27 -10.08 -4.80 2.94
N ASN A 28 -10.70 -3.74 2.43
CA ASN A 28 -10.14 -2.39 2.51
C ASN A 28 -9.96 -1.91 3.96
N ASP A 29 -10.93 -2.19 4.83
CA ASP A 29 -10.83 -1.88 6.27
C ASP A 29 -9.69 -2.63 6.95
N GLU A 30 -9.47 -3.91 6.62
CA GLU A 30 -8.35 -4.70 7.13
C GLU A 30 -7.00 -4.15 6.67
N ILE A 31 -6.88 -3.74 5.41
CA ILE A 31 -5.66 -3.09 4.90
C ILE A 31 -5.39 -1.80 5.66
N HIS A 32 -6.42 -1.00 5.96
CA HIS A 32 -6.27 0.20 6.77
C HIS A 32 -5.84 -0.05 8.23
N ARG A 33 -5.97 -1.29 8.74
CA ARG A 33 -5.50 -1.69 10.08
C ARG A 33 -4.02 -2.09 10.12
N LEU A 34 -3.38 -2.30 8.96
CA LEU A 34 -1.94 -2.57 8.93
C LEU A 34 -1.15 -1.39 9.51
N PRO A 35 0.07 -1.60 10.04
CA PRO A 35 0.90 -0.52 10.59
C PRO A 35 1.09 0.68 9.63
N THR A 36 1.03 0.43 8.32
CA THR A 36 1.11 1.45 7.25
C THR A 36 -0.24 1.74 6.59
N GLY A 37 -1.32 1.09 7.03
CA GLY A 37 -2.64 1.15 6.41
C GLY A 37 -3.29 2.53 6.42
N ARG A 38 -2.89 3.40 7.35
CA ARG A 38 -3.37 4.80 7.46
C ARG A 38 -2.39 5.84 6.94
N SER A 39 -1.17 5.45 6.54
CA SER A 39 -0.21 6.38 5.97
C SER A 39 0.47 5.78 4.74
N THR A 40 0.27 6.41 3.60
CA THR A 40 1.23 6.30 2.52
C THR A 40 2.42 7.16 2.93
N PHE A 41 3.53 6.55 3.38
CA PHE A 41 4.74 7.31 3.76
C PHE A 41 5.27 8.17 2.61
N ILE A 42 4.85 7.86 1.38
CA ILE A 42 5.02 8.71 0.20
C ILE A 42 4.03 9.88 0.28
N PRO A 43 4.51 11.14 0.32
CA PRO A 43 3.64 12.31 0.35
C PRO A 43 2.82 12.42 -0.94
N LYS A 44 1.60 12.94 -0.85
CA LYS A 44 0.78 13.22 -2.03
C LYS A 44 1.44 14.33 -2.86
N GLY A 45 1.61 14.10 -4.15
CA GLY A 45 2.22 15.06 -5.07
C GLY A 45 2.45 14.49 -6.46
N VAL A 46 2.90 15.34 -7.38
CA VAL A 46 3.33 14.94 -8.72
C VAL A 46 4.85 14.76 -8.72
N PHE A 47 5.31 13.54 -8.96
CA PHE A 47 6.73 13.22 -9.04
C PHE A 47 7.13 12.98 -10.49
N ARG A 48 8.27 13.54 -10.90
CA ARG A 48 8.88 13.31 -12.21
C ARG A 48 10.31 12.81 -12.01
N PHE A 49 10.53 11.53 -12.24
CA PHE A 49 11.84 10.89 -12.09
C PHE A 49 12.46 10.63 -13.46
N LYS A 50 13.80 10.77 -13.55
CA LYS A 50 14.55 10.49 -14.78
C LYS A 50 14.74 8.99 -15.04
N SER A 51 14.58 8.16 -14.01
CA SER A 51 14.72 6.71 -14.10
C SER A 51 13.83 6.02 -13.06
N HIS A 52 13.52 4.73 -13.29
CA HIS A 52 12.83 3.89 -12.33
C HIS A 52 13.64 3.72 -11.03
N GLU A 53 14.97 3.69 -11.13
CA GLU A 53 15.84 3.58 -9.97
C GLU A 53 15.71 4.79 -9.04
N ALA A 54 15.64 6.01 -9.60
CA ALA A 54 15.41 7.23 -8.83
C ALA A 54 14.02 7.21 -8.15
N ALA A 55 13.00 6.68 -8.82
CA ALA A 55 11.68 6.50 -8.22
C ALA A 55 11.71 5.52 -7.04
N ASN A 56 12.42 4.40 -7.20
CA ASN A 56 12.57 3.38 -6.15
C ASN A 56 13.33 3.92 -4.94
N GLN A 57 14.41 4.68 -5.15
CA GLN A 57 15.18 5.32 -4.09
C GLN A 57 14.32 6.30 -3.29
N HIS A 58 13.53 7.14 -3.98
CA HIS A 58 12.58 8.06 -3.34
C HIS A 58 11.55 7.30 -2.49
N GLN A 59 10.92 6.27 -3.07
CA GLN A 59 9.97 5.42 -2.34
C GLN A 59 10.61 4.82 -1.08
N GLN A 60 11.84 4.28 -1.19
CA GLN A 60 12.54 3.66 -0.07
C GLN A 60 12.87 4.68 1.02
N ALA A 61 13.33 5.89 0.66
CA ALA A 61 13.60 6.96 1.62
C ALA A 61 12.34 7.34 2.42
N CYS A 62 11.21 7.55 1.74
CA CYS A 62 9.94 7.83 2.38
C CYS A 62 9.52 6.71 3.35
N LEU A 63 9.65 5.44 2.93
CA LEU A 63 9.32 4.29 3.80
C LEU A 63 10.20 4.26 5.06
N ILE A 64 11.51 4.48 4.92
CA ILE A 64 12.46 4.47 6.05
C ILE A 64 12.12 5.57 7.06
N GLU A 65 11.90 6.80 6.58
CA GLU A 65 11.54 7.92 7.43
C GLU A 65 10.24 7.66 8.19
N GLY A 66 9.21 7.18 7.49
CA GLY A 66 7.93 6.82 8.09
C GLY A 66 8.05 5.75 9.19
N MET A 67 8.83 4.71 8.93
CA MET A 67 9.06 3.64 9.91
C MET A 67 9.87 4.12 11.11
N ALA A 68 10.87 4.98 10.91
CA ALA A 68 11.63 5.59 12.00
C ALA A 68 10.72 6.43 12.92
N GLN A 69 9.80 7.21 12.35
CA GLN A 69 8.82 7.99 13.12
C GLN A 69 7.85 7.10 13.92
N ILE A 70 7.43 5.96 13.36
CA ILE A 70 6.61 4.98 14.11
C ILE A 70 7.40 4.38 15.26
N ALA A 71 8.66 4.00 15.04
CA ALA A 71 9.51 3.43 16.08
C ALA A 71 9.72 4.42 17.24
N LEU A 72 10.01 5.68 16.93
CA LEU A 72 10.19 6.74 17.92
C LEU A 72 8.92 7.01 18.75
N LYS A 73 7.73 6.90 18.15
CA LYS A 73 6.46 7.08 18.89
C LYS A 73 6.11 5.92 19.82
N ARG A 74 6.81 4.78 19.69
CA ARG A 74 6.59 3.57 20.48
C ARG A 74 7.62 3.38 21.60
N SER A 75 8.72 4.15 21.59
CA SER A 75 9.71 4.23 22.67
C SER A 75 9.26 5.19 23.76
#